data_AF-A0A4R6Z4Y6-F1
#
_entry.id   AF-A0A4R6Z4Y6-F1
#
_cell.length_a   1.000
_cell.length_b   1.000
_cell.length_c   1.000
_cell.angle_alpha   90.00
_cell.angle_beta   90.00
_cell.angle_gamma   90.00
#
_symmetry.space_group_name_H-M   'P 1'
#
loop_
_entity.id
_entity.type
_entity.pdbx_description
1 polymer ?
#
loop_
_entity_poly.entity_id
_entity_poly.type
_entity_poly.pdbx_seq_one_letter_code
_entity_poly.pdbx_strand_id
1 'polypeptide(L)'
;MSEHNRHGLPRSIPEPRKRLVRQRCGFGCVVCGSAVIQYHHFSPAFSEAKDHDPEGITLLCGTHHQEVGNWLSDQDVIKHNAAPYCQSKDAHRLVRVQAPLYVIAGTAIFFGTGDLITVGSEPALKIVVEEGRLLLNATFFDDAGRPTIKIVDNELSICRDTWDAQFVGKQAIVRESAGRISLRFSVIAPNCIYFEHLDFAFGTSRVVFRPDRFELWNRNGLAVGNSNFVLCSGGGIFIDESGPKLRNLRFLTYSSDRFVELAKTGQVQLLLSELGMH
;
A
#
# COMPACT_ATOMS: atom_id res chain seq x y z
N MET A 1 1.54 -26.05 -1.03
CA MET A 1 2.97 -26.19 -0.67
C MET A 1 3.06 -26.51 0.81
N SER A 2 4.09 -27.25 1.25
CA SER A 2 4.31 -27.53 2.67
C SER A 2 4.57 -26.24 3.46
N GLU A 3 4.01 -26.14 4.67
CA GLU A 3 4.25 -25.07 5.65
C GLU A 3 5.71 -25.04 6.14
N HIS A 4 6.39 -26.19 6.07
CA HIS A 4 7.77 -26.36 6.49
C HIS A 4 8.65 -26.86 5.34
N ASN A 5 9.94 -26.52 5.34
CA ASN A 5 10.88 -27.13 4.41
C ASN A 5 11.35 -28.52 4.89
N ARG A 6 12.26 -29.17 4.14
CA ARG A 6 12.79 -30.50 4.50
C ARG A 6 13.60 -30.55 5.81
N HIS A 7 13.97 -29.40 6.37
CA HIS A 7 14.68 -29.25 7.63
C HIS A 7 13.74 -28.85 8.78
N GLY A 8 12.43 -28.77 8.55
CA GLY A 8 11.46 -28.35 9.57
C GLY A 8 11.43 -26.85 9.84
N LEU A 9 12.04 -26.02 8.97
CA LEU A 9 11.93 -24.57 9.07
C LEU A 9 10.55 -24.11 8.55
N PRO A 10 9.73 -23.40 9.34
CA PRO A 10 8.46 -22.86 8.86
C PRO A 10 8.66 -21.78 7.80
N ARG A 11 7.63 -21.48 7.00
CA ARG A 11 7.68 -20.33 6.07
C ARG A 11 7.60 -18.97 6.76
N SER A 12 7.09 -18.93 8.00
CA SER A 12 6.93 -17.68 8.76
C SER A 12 8.29 -17.15 9.24
N ILE A 13 8.71 -16.01 8.68
CA ILE A 13 9.91 -15.31 9.11
C ILE A 13 9.58 -14.44 10.33
N PRO A 14 10.33 -14.53 11.45
CA PRO A 14 10.14 -13.66 12.61
C PRO A 14 10.27 -12.17 12.27
N GLU A 15 9.41 -11.32 12.85
CA GLU A 15 9.35 -9.88 12.56
C GLU A 15 10.69 -9.13 12.74
N PRO A 16 11.50 -9.40 13.79
CA PRO A 16 12.82 -8.77 13.91
C PRO A 16 13.74 -9.06 12.73
N ARG A 17 13.69 -10.28 12.17
CA ARG A 17 14.48 -10.68 10.99
C ARG A 17 13.93 -10.01 9.73
N LYS A 18 12.60 -9.96 9.56
CA LYS A 18 11.92 -9.23 8.48
C LYS A 18 12.32 -7.76 8.43
N ARG A 19 12.38 -7.10 9.58
CA ARG A 19 12.81 -5.69 9.70
C ARG A 19 14.24 -5.48 9.22
N LEU A 20 15.18 -6.31 9.66
CA LEU A 20 16.58 -6.24 9.22
C LEU A 20 16.70 -6.33 7.70
N VAL A 21 15.98 -7.27 7.08
CA VAL A 21 15.93 -7.41 5.62
C VAL A 21 15.33 -6.15 4.96
N ARG A 22 14.23 -5.59 5.49
CA ARG A 22 13.62 -4.36 4.95
C ARG A 22 14.59 -3.18 4.99
N GLN A 23 15.27 -2.98 6.11
CA GLN A 23 16.25 -1.90 6.28
C GLN A 23 17.40 -2.04 5.28
N ARG A 24 17.99 -3.23 5.14
CA ARG A 24 19.07 -3.48 4.18
C ARG A 24 18.61 -3.24 2.75
N CYS A 25 17.46 -3.81 2.36
CA CYS A 25 16.93 -3.73 1.00
C CYS A 25 16.33 -2.36 0.66
N GLY A 26 16.05 -1.50 1.65
CA GLY A 26 15.46 -0.18 1.46
C GLY A 26 13.94 -0.19 1.27
N PHE A 27 13.24 -1.16 1.87
CA PHE A 27 11.78 -1.28 1.95
C PHE A 27 11.04 -1.53 0.61
N GLY A 28 11.74 -2.04 -0.39
CA GLY A 28 11.13 -2.45 -1.66
C GLY A 28 11.96 -3.49 -2.39
N CYS A 29 11.47 -3.93 -3.54
CA CYS A 29 12.15 -4.91 -4.38
C CYS A 29 13.56 -4.44 -4.75
N VAL A 30 14.56 -5.29 -4.53
CA VAL A 30 15.97 -4.94 -4.81
C VAL A 30 16.27 -4.75 -6.30
N VAL A 31 15.39 -5.23 -7.19
CA VAL A 31 15.54 -5.12 -8.66
C VAL A 31 14.91 -3.83 -9.20
N CYS A 32 13.63 -3.57 -8.89
CA CYS A 32 12.87 -2.46 -9.49
C CYS A 32 12.34 -1.42 -8.51
N GLY A 33 12.46 -1.66 -7.21
CA GLY A 33 11.99 -0.74 -6.16
C GLY A 33 10.49 -0.77 -5.86
N SER A 34 9.74 -1.74 -6.39
CA SER A 34 8.35 -2.00 -6.01
C SER A 34 8.17 -2.02 -4.49
N ALA A 35 7.18 -1.30 -3.96
CA ALA A 35 6.95 -1.28 -2.52
C ALA A 35 6.32 -2.59 -2.02
N VAL A 36 5.34 -3.16 -2.75
CA VAL A 36 4.81 -4.48 -2.40
C VAL A 36 5.81 -5.57 -2.75
N ILE A 37 6.12 -6.40 -1.76
CA ILE A 37 7.21 -7.36 -1.78
C ILE A 37 6.80 -8.75 -1.27
N GLN A 38 7.70 -9.69 -1.51
CA GLN A 38 7.76 -11.03 -0.95
C GLN A 38 9.21 -11.25 -0.47
N TYR A 39 9.37 -11.98 0.62
CA TYR A 39 10.68 -12.37 1.12
C TYR A 39 11.21 -13.56 0.34
N HIS A 40 12.44 -13.46 -0.15
CA HIS A 40 13.08 -14.47 -0.98
C HIS A 40 14.38 -14.97 -0.35
N HIS A 41 14.42 -16.25 0.02
CA HIS A 41 15.65 -16.92 0.44
C HIS A 41 16.52 -17.24 -0.78
N PHE A 42 17.69 -16.62 -0.87
CA PHE A 42 18.64 -16.82 -1.97
C PHE A 42 19.96 -17.48 -1.52
N SER A 43 20.31 -17.43 -0.23
CA SER A 43 21.58 -17.97 0.27
C SER A 43 21.47 -18.52 1.70
N PRO A 44 21.08 -19.79 1.89
CA PRO A 44 20.67 -20.74 0.87
C PRO A 44 19.19 -20.55 0.45
N ALA A 45 18.76 -21.24 -0.61
CA ALA A 45 17.35 -21.32 -0.98
C ALA A 45 16.49 -21.84 0.18
N PHE A 46 15.21 -21.44 0.26
CA PHE A 46 14.32 -21.82 1.37
C PHE A 46 14.25 -23.35 1.58
N SER A 47 14.34 -24.14 0.51
CA SER A 47 14.34 -25.60 0.61
C SER A 47 15.54 -26.17 1.37
N GLU A 48 16.69 -25.48 1.39
CA GLU A 48 17.94 -25.89 2.06
C GLU A 48 18.20 -25.12 3.37
N ALA A 49 17.46 -24.04 3.61
CA ALA A 49 17.65 -23.18 4.77
C ALA A 49 17.36 -23.91 6.09
N LYS A 50 18.22 -23.71 7.08
CA LYS A 50 18.02 -24.26 8.44
C LYS A 50 17.51 -23.22 9.43
N ASP A 51 17.62 -21.95 9.05
CA ASP A 51 17.08 -20.82 9.78
C ASP A 51 16.72 -19.68 8.79
N HIS A 52 16.11 -18.61 9.29
CA HIS A 52 15.79 -17.42 8.50
C HIS A 52 16.89 -16.36 8.59
N ASP A 53 18.14 -16.67 8.26
CA ASP A 53 19.23 -15.69 8.33
C ASP A 53 18.89 -14.45 7.46
N PRO A 54 18.77 -13.24 8.04
CA PRO A 54 18.53 -12.03 7.26
C PRO A 54 19.52 -11.85 6.10
N GLU A 55 20.79 -12.24 6.25
CA GLU A 55 21.80 -12.12 5.19
C GLU A 55 21.54 -13.03 3.99
N GLY A 56 20.82 -14.13 4.20
CA GLY A 56 20.39 -15.07 3.16
C GLY A 56 19.03 -14.76 2.52
N ILE A 57 18.35 -13.68 2.94
CA ILE A 57 16.98 -13.34 2.51
C ILE A 57 16.95 -11.95 1.90
N THR A 58 16.31 -11.75 0.76
CA THR A 58 16.13 -10.44 0.11
C THR A 58 14.66 -10.12 -0.14
N LEU A 59 14.37 -8.92 -0.68
CA LEU A 59 13.03 -8.47 -1.07
C LEU A 59 12.85 -8.47 -2.59
N LEU A 60 11.84 -9.18 -3.08
CA LEU A 60 11.43 -9.16 -4.49
C LEU A 60 9.95 -8.81 -4.60
N CYS A 61 9.51 -8.17 -5.68
CA CYS A 61 8.09 -8.07 -5.98
C CYS A 61 7.57 -9.40 -6.56
N GLY A 62 6.25 -9.58 -6.63
CA GLY A 62 5.65 -10.80 -7.18
C GLY A 62 6.19 -11.18 -8.57
N THR A 63 6.40 -10.19 -9.45
CA THR A 63 6.98 -10.39 -10.79
C THR A 63 8.41 -10.94 -10.73
N HIS A 64 9.35 -10.21 -10.13
CA HIS A 64 10.75 -10.66 -10.05
C HIS A 64 10.89 -11.95 -9.23
N HIS A 65 10.01 -12.19 -8.25
CA HIS A 65 10.00 -13.43 -7.48
C HIS A 65 9.61 -14.64 -8.33
N GLN A 66 8.69 -14.48 -9.28
CA GLN A 66 8.30 -15.53 -10.25
C GLN A 66 9.36 -15.75 -11.34
N GLU A 67 10.16 -14.73 -11.65
CA GLU A 67 11.23 -14.81 -12.64
C GLU A 67 12.47 -15.54 -12.13
N VAL A 68 12.64 -15.71 -10.81
CA VAL A 68 13.79 -16.43 -10.23
C VAL A 68 13.87 -17.85 -10.77
N GLY A 69 15.04 -18.24 -11.27
CA GLY A 69 15.30 -19.54 -11.87
C GLY A 69 14.89 -19.65 -13.35
N ASN A 70 14.25 -18.62 -13.91
CA ASN A 70 13.92 -18.51 -15.33
C ASN A 70 14.66 -17.33 -15.96
N TRP A 71 14.17 -16.11 -15.75
CA TRP A 71 14.67 -14.87 -16.35
C TRP A 71 15.56 -14.06 -15.41
N LEU A 72 15.50 -14.35 -14.11
CA LEU A 72 16.34 -13.77 -13.08
C LEU A 72 17.15 -14.90 -12.41
N SER A 73 18.46 -14.92 -12.58
CA SER A 73 19.30 -15.97 -11.98
C SER A 73 19.59 -15.68 -10.51
N ASP A 74 19.95 -16.71 -9.72
CA ASP A 74 20.37 -16.53 -8.32
C ASP A 74 21.56 -15.56 -8.21
N GLN A 75 22.48 -15.58 -9.18
CA GLN A 75 23.60 -14.65 -9.28
C GLN A 75 23.12 -13.20 -9.46
N ASP A 76 22.08 -12.98 -10.26
CA ASP A 76 21.49 -11.65 -10.44
C ASP A 76 20.79 -11.18 -9.16
N VAL A 77 20.07 -12.07 -8.48
CA VAL A 77 19.46 -11.77 -7.17
C VAL A 77 20.53 -11.35 -6.17
N ILE A 78 21.66 -12.06 -6.09
CA ILE A 78 22.80 -11.71 -5.22
C ILE A 78 23.35 -10.32 -5.58
N LYS A 79 23.56 -10.04 -6.87
CA LYS A 79 24.04 -8.73 -7.33
C LYS A 79 23.07 -7.61 -6.93
N HIS A 80 21.78 -7.78 -7.18
CA HIS A 80 20.77 -6.80 -6.80
C HIS A 80 20.66 -6.65 -5.28
N ASN A 81 20.80 -7.71 -4.49
CA ASN A 81 20.82 -7.63 -3.04
C ASN A 81 22.05 -6.86 -2.50
N ALA A 82 23.21 -6.99 -3.16
CA ALA A 82 24.43 -6.25 -2.79
C ALA A 82 24.34 -4.75 -3.12
N ALA A 83 23.57 -4.39 -4.15
CA ALA A 83 23.30 -3.00 -4.53
C ALA A 83 21.80 -2.77 -4.79
N PRO A 84 20.95 -2.77 -3.73
CA PRO A 84 19.50 -2.68 -3.89
C PRO A 84 19.08 -1.41 -4.63
N TYR A 85 18.18 -1.57 -5.61
CA TYR A 85 17.63 -0.44 -6.35
C TYR A 85 17.10 0.65 -5.41
N CYS A 86 16.38 0.26 -4.35
CA CYS A 86 15.80 1.14 -3.33
C CYS A 86 16.79 1.96 -2.47
N GLN A 87 18.08 1.62 -2.53
CA GLN A 87 19.18 2.32 -1.84
C GLN A 87 19.99 3.23 -2.77
N SER A 88 19.80 3.11 -4.08
CA SER A 88 20.46 3.99 -5.06
C SER A 88 20.00 5.44 -4.93
N LYS A 89 20.78 6.38 -5.48
CA LYS A 89 20.37 7.79 -5.59
C LYS A 89 19.17 7.95 -6.54
N ASP A 90 18.96 7.03 -7.46
CA ASP A 90 17.82 7.08 -8.39
C ASP A 90 16.53 6.52 -7.76
N ALA A 91 16.64 5.85 -6.61
CA ALA A 91 15.55 5.22 -5.87
C ALA A 91 14.51 6.15 -5.26
N HIS A 92 14.80 7.47 -5.21
CA HIS A 92 14.33 8.38 -4.17
C HIS A 92 12.81 8.59 -4.01
N ARG A 93 11.92 7.88 -4.71
CA ARG A 93 10.53 8.34 -4.88
C ARG A 93 9.42 7.33 -4.56
N LEU A 94 9.71 6.03 -4.41
CA LEU A 94 8.64 5.03 -4.37
C LEU A 94 8.07 4.78 -2.98
N VAL A 95 8.91 4.84 -1.95
CA VAL A 95 8.52 4.61 -0.56
C VAL A 95 9.05 5.67 0.40
N ARG A 96 9.94 6.57 -0.04
CA ARG A 96 10.51 7.60 0.83
C ARG A 96 9.50 8.72 1.02
N VAL A 97 9.20 9.03 2.28
CA VAL A 97 8.29 10.10 2.65
C VAL A 97 8.81 10.89 3.85
N GLN A 98 8.33 12.12 4.01
CA GLN A 98 8.62 13.03 5.11
C GLN A 98 7.31 13.46 5.76
N ALA A 99 7.32 13.59 7.08
CA ALA A 99 6.21 14.16 7.82
C ALA A 99 6.21 15.71 7.73
N PRO A 100 5.04 16.38 7.81
CA PRO A 100 3.70 15.80 7.93
C PRO A 100 3.23 15.19 6.60
N LEU A 101 2.60 14.03 6.66
CA LEU A 101 2.10 13.30 5.49
C LEU A 101 0.65 13.66 5.19
N TYR A 102 0.30 13.76 3.91
CA TYR A 102 -1.06 14.02 3.44
C TYR A 102 -1.50 12.90 2.51
N VAL A 103 -2.60 12.23 2.87
CA VAL A 103 -3.23 11.25 1.98
C VAL A 103 -4.38 11.93 1.26
N ILE A 104 -4.30 12.01 -0.06
CA ILE A 104 -5.30 12.65 -0.90
C ILE A 104 -6.04 11.57 -1.69
N ALA A 105 -7.37 11.62 -1.65
CA ALA A 105 -8.26 10.66 -2.31
C ALA A 105 -9.49 11.37 -2.88
N GLY A 106 -9.59 11.48 -4.20
CA GLY A 106 -10.64 12.28 -4.85
C GLY A 106 -10.63 13.72 -4.35
N THR A 107 -11.74 14.17 -3.77
CA THR A 107 -11.89 15.49 -3.15
C THR A 107 -11.69 15.45 -1.63
N ALA A 108 -11.01 14.44 -1.11
CA ALA A 108 -10.73 14.31 0.32
C ALA A 108 -9.22 14.41 0.60
N ILE A 109 -8.88 15.04 1.72
CA ILE A 109 -7.54 15.06 2.30
C ILE A 109 -7.58 14.54 3.74
N PHE A 110 -6.72 13.56 4.01
CA PHE A 110 -6.48 12.99 5.33
C PHE A 110 -5.11 13.41 5.83
N PHE A 111 -5.05 13.83 7.09
CA PHE A 111 -3.81 14.32 7.72
C PHE A 111 -3.10 13.20 8.50
N GLY A 112 -1.80 13.05 8.25
CA GLY A 112 -0.93 12.13 8.97
C GLY A 112 -0.91 10.70 8.43
N THR A 113 -0.52 9.78 9.31
CA THR A 113 -0.41 8.34 9.07
C THR A 113 -1.34 7.59 10.02
N GLY A 114 -1.75 6.38 9.66
CA GLY A 114 -2.55 5.51 10.49
C GLY A 114 -3.60 4.77 9.68
N ASP A 115 -4.72 4.49 10.32
CA ASP A 115 -5.81 3.72 9.76
C ASP A 115 -6.68 4.66 8.89
N LEU A 116 -6.66 4.43 7.58
CA LEU A 116 -7.50 5.13 6.61
C LEU A 116 -8.88 4.50 6.53
N ILE A 117 -8.95 3.17 6.63
CA ILE A 117 -10.20 2.41 6.65
C ILE A 117 -10.10 1.35 7.75
N THR A 118 -11.06 1.35 8.66
CA THR A 118 -11.21 0.36 9.74
C THR A 118 -12.54 -0.35 9.56
N VAL A 119 -12.56 -1.68 9.64
CA VAL A 119 -13.77 -2.51 9.63
C VAL A 119 -13.92 -3.12 11.02
N GLY A 120 -14.98 -2.74 11.74
CA GLY A 120 -15.10 -3.08 13.16
C GLY A 120 -13.93 -2.53 13.96
N SER A 121 -13.13 -3.41 14.57
CA SER A 121 -11.90 -3.07 15.29
C SER A 121 -10.61 -3.27 14.47
N GLU A 122 -10.71 -3.81 13.26
CA GLU A 122 -9.55 -4.22 12.47
C GLU A 122 -9.23 -3.20 11.38
N PRO A 123 -7.96 -2.77 11.24
CA PRO A 123 -7.56 -1.88 10.15
C PRO A 123 -7.58 -2.64 8.83
N ALA A 124 -8.41 -2.16 7.89
CA ALA A 124 -8.52 -2.72 6.55
C ALA A 124 -7.61 -2.02 5.54
N LEU A 125 -7.35 -0.72 5.72
CA LEU A 125 -6.34 0.02 4.98
C LEU A 125 -5.63 0.97 5.93
N LYS A 126 -4.31 0.78 6.04
CA LYS A 126 -3.46 1.51 6.96
C LYS A 126 -2.15 1.88 6.29
N ILE A 127 -1.70 3.10 6.54
CA ILE A 127 -0.42 3.62 6.05
C ILE A 127 0.37 4.07 7.26
N VAL A 128 1.55 3.52 7.46
CA VAL A 128 2.49 3.97 8.49
C VAL A 128 3.84 4.31 7.87
N VAL A 129 4.65 5.04 8.63
CA VAL A 129 6.01 5.40 8.22
C VAL A 129 6.98 4.83 9.23
N GLU A 130 7.90 4.00 8.76
CA GLU A 130 9.03 3.48 9.54
C GLU A 130 10.32 4.02 8.92
N GLU A 131 11.13 4.77 9.68
CA GLU A 131 12.43 5.29 9.22
C GLU A 131 12.35 6.10 7.91
N GLY A 132 11.29 6.90 7.76
CA GLY A 132 11.04 7.70 6.55
C GLY A 132 10.61 6.88 5.33
N ARG A 133 10.20 5.62 5.53
CA ARG A 133 9.73 4.70 4.50
C ARG A 133 8.28 4.30 4.75
N LEU A 134 7.48 4.28 3.70
CA LEU A 134 6.08 3.92 3.72
C LEU A 134 5.89 2.41 3.90
N LEU A 135 5.06 2.04 4.86
CA LEU A 135 4.54 0.68 5.07
C LEU A 135 3.03 0.68 4.82
N LEU A 136 2.63 -0.07 3.79
CA LEU A 136 1.25 -0.32 3.41
C LEU A 136 0.76 -1.57 4.13
N ASN A 137 -0.39 -1.43 4.77
CA ASN A 137 -1.17 -2.52 5.33
C ASN A 137 -2.55 -2.46 4.69
N ALA A 138 -2.97 -3.55 4.03
CA ALA A 138 -4.25 -3.57 3.32
C ALA A 138 -4.86 -4.97 3.34
N THR A 139 -6.16 -5.08 3.60
CA THR A 139 -6.92 -6.33 3.49
C THR A 139 -8.15 -6.09 2.63
N PHE A 140 -8.26 -6.79 1.51
CA PHE A 140 -9.44 -6.81 0.64
C PHE A 140 -10.23 -8.10 0.87
N PHE A 141 -11.54 -8.06 0.60
CA PHE A 141 -12.47 -9.13 0.93
C PHE A 141 -13.29 -9.55 -0.29
N ASP A 142 -13.74 -10.81 -0.30
CA ASP A 142 -14.77 -11.29 -1.22
C ASP A 142 -16.19 -10.93 -0.73
N ASP A 143 -17.21 -11.25 -1.52
CA ASP A 143 -18.61 -11.01 -1.18
C ASP A 143 -19.08 -11.76 0.09
N ALA A 144 -18.37 -12.82 0.48
CA ALA A 144 -18.61 -13.56 1.72
C ALA A 144 -17.85 -12.97 2.92
N GLY A 145 -17.14 -11.85 2.75
CA GLY A 145 -16.34 -11.20 3.80
C GLY A 145 -15.03 -11.91 4.11
N ARG A 146 -14.56 -12.82 3.25
CA ARG A 146 -13.30 -13.54 3.45
C ARG A 146 -12.15 -12.77 2.80
N PRO A 147 -10.98 -12.65 3.44
CA PRO A 147 -9.83 -11.97 2.85
C PRO A 147 -9.37 -12.60 1.53
N THR A 148 -9.28 -11.79 0.47
CA THR A 148 -8.76 -12.19 -0.85
C THR A 148 -7.30 -11.77 -1.01
N ILE A 149 -6.98 -10.53 -0.64
CA ILE A 149 -5.62 -9.98 -0.68
C ILE A 149 -5.29 -9.41 0.69
N LYS A 150 -4.11 -9.76 1.23
CA LYS A 150 -3.60 -9.19 2.47
C LYS A 150 -2.16 -8.74 2.31
N ILE A 151 -1.93 -7.45 2.49
CA ILE A 151 -0.63 -6.81 2.53
C ILE A 151 -0.35 -6.43 4.00
N VAL A 152 0.79 -6.87 4.54
CA VAL A 152 1.22 -6.56 5.90
C VAL A 152 2.62 -5.97 5.83
N ASP A 153 2.78 -4.71 6.24
CA ASP A 153 4.05 -3.99 6.16
C ASP A 153 4.76 -4.16 4.81
N ASN A 154 4.01 -3.90 3.74
CA ASN A 154 4.36 -4.10 2.34
C ASN A 154 4.46 -5.56 1.83
N GLU A 155 4.46 -6.57 2.72
CA GLU A 155 4.51 -7.97 2.33
C GLU A 155 3.15 -8.46 1.83
N LEU A 156 3.12 -9.01 0.61
CA LEU A 156 1.96 -9.74 0.10
C LEU A 156 1.85 -11.11 0.81
N SER A 157 1.07 -11.14 1.90
CA SER A 157 0.92 -12.28 2.80
C SER A 157 -0.17 -13.28 2.40
N ILE A 158 -1.26 -12.81 1.79
CA ILE A 158 -2.35 -13.64 1.28
C ILE A 158 -2.73 -13.12 -0.10
N CYS A 159 -2.86 -14.04 -1.04
CA CYS A 159 -3.49 -13.83 -2.33
C CYS A 159 -4.28 -15.11 -2.64
N ARG A 160 -5.59 -15.07 -2.42
CA ARG A 160 -6.48 -16.13 -2.87
C ARG A 160 -6.70 -15.88 -4.36
N ASP A 161 -6.28 -16.86 -5.16
CA ASP A 161 -6.27 -16.89 -6.63
C ASP A 161 -5.12 -16.10 -7.33
N THR A 162 -4.98 -16.30 -8.65
CA THR A 162 -3.80 -15.95 -9.49
C THR A 162 -3.63 -14.45 -9.82
N TRP A 163 -4.23 -13.55 -9.05
CA TRP A 163 -4.32 -12.12 -9.43
C TRP A 163 -3.26 -11.24 -8.77
N ASP A 164 -2.81 -10.26 -9.55
CA ASP A 164 -1.50 -9.64 -9.38
C ASP A 164 -1.55 -8.36 -8.52
N ALA A 165 -0.66 -8.27 -7.53
CA ALA A 165 -0.34 -7.04 -6.82
C ALA A 165 1.04 -6.59 -7.29
N GLN A 166 1.08 -5.62 -8.20
CA GLN A 166 2.31 -5.10 -8.79
C GLN A 166 2.52 -3.65 -8.38
N PHE A 167 3.77 -3.23 -8.23
CA PHE A 167 4.12 -1.83 -8.42
C PHE A 167 4.85 -1.67 -9.74
N VAL A 168 4.38 -0.74 -10.57
CA VAL A 168 5.05 -0.35 -11.81
C VAL A 168 5.42 1.12 -11.71
N GLY A 169 6.72 1.42 -11.69
CA GLY A 169 7.21 2.78 -11.48
C GLY A 169 6.74 3.35 -10.14
N LYS A 170 6.01 4.48 -10.18
CA LYS A 170 5.50 5.21 -9.00
C LYS A 170 4.18 4.71 -8.43
N GLN A 171 3.55 3.73 -9.08
CA GLN A 171 2.19 3.32 -8.78
C GLN A 171 2.15 1.97 -8.08
N ALA A 172 1.50 1.92 -6.93
CA ALA A 172 0.97 0.70 -6.36
C ALA A 172 -0.26 0.26 -7.17
N ILE A 173 -0.39 -1.00 -7.56
CA ILE A 173 -1.62 -1.53 -8.16
C ILE A 173 -1.96 -2.88 -7.54
N VAL A 174 -3.12 -2.97 -6.90
CA VAL A 174 -3.70 -4.22 -6.41
C VAL A 174 -4.92 -4.55 -7.26
N ARG A 175 -4.99 -5.78 -7.80
CA ARG A 175 -6.09 -6.23 -8.66
C ARG A 175 -6.83 -7.41 -8.05
N GLU A 176 -8.16 -7.34 -8.06
CA GLU A 176 -9.05 -8.43 -7.65
C GLU A 176 -9.30 -9.44 -8.78
N SER A 177 -9.22 -9.02 -10.05
CA SER A 177 -9.40 -9.86 -11.23
C SER A 177 -8.93 -9.14 -12.49
N ALA A 178 -8.97 -9.80 -13.65
CA ALA A 178 -8.66 -9.18 -14.93
C ALA A 178 -9.48 -7.90 -15.14
N GLY A 179 -8.81 -6.76 -15.25
CA GLY A 179 -9.44 -5.45 -15.44
C GLY A 179 -10.01 -4.79 -14.17
N ARG A 180 -10.10 -5.48 -13.03
CA ARG A 180 -10.63 -4.92 -11.77
C ARG A 180 -9.49 -4.53 -10.82
N ILE A 181 -9.30 -3.22 -10.65
CA ILE A 181 -8.32 -2.64 -9.73
C ILE A 181 -9.03 -2.37 -8.42
N SER A 182 -8.46 -2.83 -7.31
CA SER A 182 -9.00 -2.53 -5.97
C SER A 182 -8.29 -1.34 -5.37
N LEU A 183 -7.01 -1.17 -5.67
CA LEU A 183 -6.19 -0.07 -5.14
C LEU A 183 -5.16 0.38 -6.17
N ARG A 184 -5.08 1.69 -6.37
CA ARG A 184 -3.98 2.36 -7.03
C ARG A 184 -3.65 3.67 -6.33
N PHE A 185 -2.38 3.84 -5.95
CA PHE A 185 -1.88 5.10 -5.41
C PHE A 185 -0.45 5.38 -5.88
N SER A 186 -0.09 6.66 -5.84
CA SER A 186 1.23 7.17 -6.15
C SER A 186 1.82 7.91 -4.95
N VAL A 187 3.11 7.74 -4.69
CA VAL A 187 3.84 8.58 -3.72
C VAL A 187 4.35 9.82 -4.44
N ILE A 188 3.85 10.97 -4.02
CA ILE A 188 4.29 12.28 -4.48
C ILE A 188 5.18 12.88 -3.39
N ALA A 189 6.47 12.58 -3.50
CA ALA A 189 7.48 13.01 -2.55
C ALA A 189 7.52 14.56 -2.41
N PRO A 190 7.84 15.09 -1.22
CA PRO A 190 8.26 14.32 -0.05
C PRO A 190 7.12 13.82 0.82
N ASN A 191 5.90 14.35 0.73
CA ASN A 191 4.95 14.25 1.83
C ASN A 191 3.49 13.99 1.42
N CYS A 192 3.25 13.52 0.19
CA CYS A 192 1.90 13.24 -0.29
C CYS A 192 1.76 11.80 -0.81
N ILE A 193 0.63 11.19 -0.48
CA ILE A 193 0.17 9.93 -1.09
C ILE A 193 -1.13 10.24 -1.81
N TYR A 194 -1.12 10.05 -3.12
CA TYR A 194 -2.26 10.32 -3.97
C TYR A 194 -2.93 9.02 -4.40
N PHE A 195 -4.16 8.79 -3.95
CA PHE A 195 -5.00 7.66 -4.35
C PHE A 195 -5.68 7.97 -5.68
N GLU A 196 -5.25 7.26 -6.72
CA GLU A 196 -5.85 7.33 -8.05
C GLU A 196 -7.08 6.43 -8.16
N HIS A 197 -7.09 5.34 -7.40
CA HIS A 197 -8.18 4.37 -7.39
C HIS A 197 -8.25 3.68 -6.03
N LEU A 198 -9.43 3.64 -5.43
CA LEU A 198 -9.76 2.68 -4.38
C LEU A 198 -11.18 2.19 -4.64
N ASP A 199 -11.37 0.89 -4.62
CA ASP A 199 -12.68 0.27 -4.63
C ASP A 199 -12.69 -0.79 -3.54
N PHE A 200 -13.07 -0.36 -2.34
CA PHE A 200 -13.09 -1.22 -1.16
C PHE A 200 -14.53 -1.61 -0.87
N ALA A 201 -14.82 -2.91 -0.86
CA ALA A 201 -16.13 -3.44 -0.52
C ALA A 201 -16.06 -4.32 0.74
N PHE A 202 -17.04 -4.16 1.63
CA PHE A 202 -17.23 -5.04 2.78
C PHE A 202 -18.72 -5.14 3.13
N GLY A 203 -19.32 -6.31 2.90
CA GLY A 203 -20.76 -6.52 3.06
C GLY A 203 -21.57 -5.56 2.18
N THR A 204 -22.45 -4.77 2.80
CA THR A 204 -23.24 -3.74 2.10
C THR A 204 -22.56 -2.37 2.01
N SER A 205 -21.34 -2.27 2.54
CA SER A 205 -20.57 -1.02 2.56
C SER A 205 -19.58 -0.98 1.40
N ARG A 206 -19.41 0.19 0.81
CA ARG A 206 -18.39 0.43 -0.22
C ARG A 206 -17.72 1.79 -0.04
N VAL A 207 -16.40 1.83 -0.18
CA VAL A 207 -15.60 3.05 -0.18
C VAL A 207 -14.96 3.17 -1.55
N VAL A 208 -15.28 4.25 -2.25
CA VAL A 208 -14.80 4.49 -3.61
C VAL A 208 -14.01 5.77 -3.66
N PHE A 209 -12.72 5.65 -4.01
CA PHE A 209 -11.87 6.79 -4.36
C PHE A 209 -11.58 6.75 -5.86
N ARG A 210 -11.81 7.87 -6.52
CA ARG A 210 -11.41 8.13 -7.90
C ARG A 210 -10.81 9.53 -7.95
N PRO A 211 -10.10 9.92 -9.01
CA PRO A 211 -9.46 11.23 -9.05
C PRO A 211 -10.43 12.39 -8.82
N ASP A 212 -11.67 12.25 -9.29
CA ASP A 212 -12.72 13.27 -9.30
C ASP A 212 -13.75 13.13 -8.16
N ARG A 213 -13.76 12.01 -7.43
CA ARG A 213 -14.82 11.73 -6.45
C ARG A 213 -14.38 10.87 -5.28
N PHE A 214 -15.03 11.15 -4.16
CA PHE A 214 -14.96 10.42 -2.91
C PHE A 214 -16.37 9.99 -2.54
N GLU A 215 -16.60 8.69 -2.41
CA GLU A 215 -17.94 8.15 -2.13
C GLU A 215 -17.90 7.08 -1.05
N LEU A 216 -18.88 7.15 -0.15
CA LEU A 216 -19.17 6.14 0.85
C LEU A 216 -20.60 5.64 0.62
N TRP A 217 -20.74 4.33 0.43
CA TRP A 217 -22.01 3.67 0.16
C TRP A 217 -22.38 2.73 1.29
N ASN A 218 -23.67 2.60 1.56
CA ASN A 218 -24.25 1.61 2.45
C ASN A 218 -25.44 0.91 1.79
N ARG A 219 -26.16 0.07 2.55
CA ARG A 219 -27.37 -0.64 2.06
C ARG A 219 -28.48 0.25 1.49
N ASN A 220 -28.51 1.53 1.88
CA ASN A 220 -29.51 2.50 1.44
C ASN A 220 -29.05 3.31 0.21
N GLY A 221 -27.86 3.04 -0.32
CA GLY A 221 -27.26 3.76 -1.44
C GLY A 221 -26.09 4.65 -1.03
N LEU A 222 -25.90 5.75 -1.76
CA LEU A 222 -24.83 6.71 -1.51
C LEU A 222 -25.08 7.45 -0.19
N ALA A 223 -24.22 7.23 0.80
CA ALA A 223 -24.31 7.84 2.13
C ALA A 223 -23.53 9.16 2.21
N VAL A 224 -22.34 9.19 1.59
CA VAL A 224 -21.51 10.40 1.45
C VAL A 224 -21.01 10.42 0.02
N GLY A 225 -21.19 11.53 -0.68
CA GLY A 225 -20.62 11.77 -2.00
C GLY A 225 -20.47 13.27 -2.20
N ASN A 226 -19.35 13.68 -2.78
CA ASN A 226 -19.07 15.10 -2.95
C ASN A 226 -19.39 15.56 -4.38
N SER A 227 -20.16 16.64 -4.47
CA SER A 227 -20.07 17.60 -5.57
C SER A 227 -19.86 18.98 -4.96
N ASN A 228 -18.72 19.63 -5.26
CA ASN A 228 -18.35 21.02 -4.90
C ASN A 228 -17.75 21.27 -3.50
N PHE A 229 -17.42 20.25 -2.71
CA PHE A 229 -16.74 20.41 -1.43
C PHE A 229 -15.51 19.52 -1.32
N VAL A 230 -14.49 20.04 -0.62
CA VAL A 230 -13.35 19.28 -0.17
C VAL A 230 -13.60 18.79 1.25
N LEU A 231 -13.37 17.50 1.46
CA LEU A 231 -13.47 16.86 2.76
C LEU A 231 -12.09 16.82 3.41
N CYS A 232 -11.96 17.46 4.57
CA CYS A 232 -10.75 17.43 5.37
C CYS A 232 -11.00 16.57 6.60
N SER A 233 -10.18 15.54 6.81
CA SER A 233 -10.34 14.61 7.93
C SER A 233 -9.05 14.42 8.71
N GLY A 234 -9.10 14.67 10.02
CA GLY A 234 -8.05 14.27 10.95
C GLY A 234 -8.12 12.79 11.37
N GLY A 235 -9.13 12.04 10.91
CA GLY A 235 -9.32 10.62 11.18
C GLY A 235 -9.63 9.80 9.92
N GLY A 236 -9.73 8.48 10.07
CA GLY A 236 -10.07 7.56 8.96
C GLY A 236 -11.57 7.36 8.74
N ILE A 237 -11.87 6.41 7.85
CA ILE A 237 -13.20 5.86 7.60
C ILE A 237 -13.41 4.64 8.49
N PHE A 238 -14.53 4.58 9.19
CA PHE A 238 -14.91 3.48 10.08
C PHE A 238 -16.15 2.79 9.52
N ILE A 239 -16.09 1.48 9.32
CA ILE A 239 -17.19 0.68 8.79
C ILE A 239 -17.72 -0.21 9.92
N ASP A 240 -18.99 0.01 10.28
CA ASP A 240 -19.74 -0.82 11.22
C ASP A 240 -21.03 -1.35 10.58
N GLU A 241 -21.91 -1.97 11.38
CA GLU A 241 -23.18 -2.55 10.90
C GLU A 241 -24.11 -1.55 10.19
N SER A 242 -24.01 -0.27 10.53
CA SER A 242 -24.80 0.81 9.92
C SER A 242 -24.15 1.40 8.65
N GLY A 243 -22.91 1.02 8.35
CA GLY A 243 -22.17 1.44 7.16
C GLY A 243 -20.93 2.29 7.47
N PRO A 244 -20.32 2.87 6.42
CA PRO A 244 -19.13 3.71 6.54
C PRO A 244 -19.45 5.07 7.18
N LYS A 245 -18.58 5.49 8.10
CA LYS A 245 -18.62 6.77 8.82
C LYS A 245 -17.26 7.43 8.80
N LEU A 246 -17.23 8.75 8.95
CA LEU A 246 -16.02 9.53 9.09
C LEU A 246 -16.06 10.29 10.42
N ARG A 247 -14.89 10.54 11.01
CA ARG A 247 -14.73 11.32 12.26
C ARG A 247 -13.81 12.50 12.01
N ASN A 248 -13.93 13.55 12.83
CA ASN A 248 -13.10 14.76 12.76
C ASN A 248 -13.13 15.44 11.38
N LEU A 249 -14.35 15.59 10.85
CA LEU A 249 -14.62 16.12 9.53
C LEU A 249 -14.78 17.64 9.51
N ARG A 250 -14.20 18.25 8.48
CA ARG A 250 -14.48 19.63 8.08
C ARG A 250 -14.74 19.66 6.57
N PHE A 251 -15.82 20.34 6.17
CA PHE A 251 -16.12 20.61 4.77
C PHE A 251 -15.65 22.01 4.42
N LEU A 252 -14.94 22.13 3.29
CA LEU A 252 -14.48 23.39 2.75
C LEU A 252 -15.03 23.54 1.33
N THR A 253 -15.66 24.67 1.04
CA THR A 253 -16.08 25.02 -0.33
C THR A 253 -14.83 25.29 -1.15
N TYR A 254 -14.55 24.45 -2.14
CA TYR A 254 -13.35 24.56 -2.97
C TYR A 254 -13.56 23.83 -4.30
N SER A 255 -12.90 24.31 -5.36
CA SER A 255 -13.01 23.70 -6.69
C SER A 255 -12.42 22.29 -6.69
N SER A 256 -13.24 21.28 -6.98
CA SER A 256 -12.80 19.89 -7.11
C SER A 256 -11.72 19.75 -8.18
N ASP A 257 -11.87 20.43 -9.33
CA ASP A 257 -10.88 20.37 -10.41
C ASP A 257 -9.52 20.92 -9.97
N ARG A 258 -9.51 22.09 -9.32
CA ARG A 258 -8.27 22.69 -8.82
C ARG A 258 -7.65 21.84 -7.71
N PHE A 259 -8.47 21.23 -6.84
CA PHE A 259 -7.99 20.34 -5.79
C PHE A 259 -7.21 19.15 -6.39
N VAL A 260 -7.81 18.53 -7.40
CA VAL A 260 -7.25 17.35 -8.08
C VAL A 260 -6.01 17.72 -8.88
N GLU A 261 -6.00 18.89 -9.54
CA GLU A 261 -4.83 19.42 -10.24
C GLU A 261 -3.64 19.59 -9.28
N LEU A 262 -3.83 20.34 -8.20
CA LEU A 262 -2.76 20.61 -7.22
C LEU A 262 -2.27 19.33 -6.54
N ALA A 263 -3.18 18.41 -6.24
CA ALA A 263 -2.84 17.11 -5.67
C ALA A 263 -1.96 16.29 -6.62
N LYS A 264 -2.34 16.17 -7.90
CA LYS A 264 -1.59 15.39 -8.91
C LYS A 264 -0.22 15.98 -9.23
N THR A 265 -0.10 17.30 -9.22
CA THR A 265 1.17 18.00 -9.51
C THR A 265 2.09 18.10 -8.29
N GLY A 266 1.64 17.61 -7.13
CA GLY A 266 2.41 17.63 -5.88
C GLY A 266 2.50 19.02 -5.23
N GLN A 267 1.65 19.96 -5.64
CA GLN A 267 1.57 21.30 -5.08
C GLN A 267 0.75 21.33 -3.78
N VAL A 268 1.00 20.37 -2.88
CA VAL A 268 0.22 20.20 -1.64
C VAL A 268 0.32 21.41 -0.72
N GLN A 269 1.47 22.09 -0.67
CA GLN A 269 1.61 23.30 0.15
C GLN A 269 0.74 24.46 -0.36
N LEU A 270 0.65 24.63 -1.68
CA LEU A 270 -0.25 25.61 -2.28
C LEU A 270 -1.70 25.23 -2.00
N LEU A 271 -2.04 23.95 -2.15
CA LEU A 271 -3.38 23.44 -1.83
C LEU A 271 -3.77 23.75 -0.38
N LEU A 272 -2.90 23.44 0.59
CA LEU A 272 -3.16 23.71 2.01
C LEU A 272 -3.33 25.20 2.29
N SER A 273 -2.46 26.04 1.70
CA SER A 273 -2.58 27.49 1.81
C SER A 273 -3.90 28.02 1.25
N GLU A 274 -4.33 27.53 0.08
CA GLU A 274 -5.60 27.93 -0.54
C GLU A 274 -6.82 27.45 0.25
N LEU A 275 -6.70 26.34 0.99
CA LEU A 275 -7.70 25.85 1.94
C LEU A 275 -7.67 26.58 3.30
N GLY A 276 -6.73 27.50 3.52
CA GLY A 276 -6.53 28.19 4.79
C GLY A 276 -6.05 27.27 5.92
N MET A 277 -5.25 26.26 5.56
CA MET A 277 -4.67 25.27 6.47
C MET A 277 -3.16 25.51 6.53
N HIS A 278 -2.64 25.78 7.73
CA HIS A 278 -1.23 26.03 8.01
C HIS A 278 -0.67 24.97 8.97
#